data_AF-A0A6I8NYM7-F1
#
_entry.id   AF-A0A6I8NYM7-F1
#
_cell.length_a   1.000
_cell.length_b   1.000
_cell.length_c   1.000
_cell.angle_alpha   90.00
_cell.angle_beta   90.00
_cell.angle_gamma   90.00
#
_symmetry.space_group_name_H-M   'P 1'
#
loop_
_entity.id
_entity.type
_entity.pdbx_description
1 polymer ?
#
loop_
_entity_poly.entity_id
_entity_poly.type
_entity_poly.pdbx_seq_one_letter_code
_entity_poly.pdbx_strand_id
1 'polypeptide(L)'
;MLLPPIAVAVHRFHLVEAAVYTYTMFFSTFYHACDQPGVAVLCIMDYDTLQYCDFLGSVVSIWVTILCMARLKRLVKYDRAALPWSTPPSPMPLHKYPIYLWKSLKLKEGIYSRLPAHYLRELQDTREPTPVHYQPHGTKYRRNPKNGQRERVQDVPIPLYFPPESQLGLWGGEGWIKGYRYANNDKLSKCVKKVWKPQLLFRELYSEILDKKFGVTVTMRTLDLIDAAYGFDFYILKTPKVDLCSKFGMDLKRGMLLRLARRDPQLHPDDPEKREAIYHKYREFVIPEEEAEWVGLTLEEALEKQRLLEAKDPTPLFKVYVDELIQQLQAQALSEPAVMTKTA
;
A
#
# COMPACT_ATOMS: atom_id res chain seq x y z
N MET A 1 7.82 7.27 -57.32
CA MET A 1 9.01 6.38 -57.30
C MET A 1 9.81 6.60 -56.03
N LEU A 2 9.81 5.62 -55.11
CA LEU A 2 10.50 5.66 -53.80
C LEU A 2 11.87 4.97 -53.81
N LEU A 3 12.40 4.60 -54.99
CA LEU A 3 13.63 3.81 -55.13
C LEU A 3 14.88 4.48 -54.55
N PRO A 4 15.16 5.79 -54.76
CA PRO A 4 16.32 6.42 -54.14
C PRO A 4 16.23 6.49 -52.59
N PRO A 5 15.08 6.86 -51.98
CA PRO A 5 14.88 6.75 -50.53
C PRO A 5 15.08 5.34 -49.99
N ILE A 6 14.57 4.31 -50.67
CA ILE A 6 14.74 2.91 -50.26
C ILE A 6 16.22 2.52 -50.30
N ALA A 7 16.93 2.81 -51.40
CA ALA A 7 18.34 2.48 -51.54
C ALA A 7 19.21 3.14 -50.45
N VAL A 8 18.96 4.43 -50.15
CA VAL A 8 19.66 5.15 -49.08
C VAL A 8 19.31 4.57 -47.71
N ALA A 9 18.05 4.24 -47.45
CA ALA A 9 17.61 3.66 -46.18
C ALA A 9 18.22 2.27 -45.94
N VAL A 10 18.29 1.42 -46.97
CA VAL A 10 18.95 0.11 -46.91
C VAL A 10 20.45 0.26 -46.69
N HIS A 11 21.12 1.15 -47.42
CA HIS A 11 22.56 1.38 -47.27
C HIS A 11 22.94 1.93 -45.88
N ARG A 12 22.03 2.68 -45.23
CA ARG A 12 22.23 3.21 -43.87
C ARG A 12 21.63 2.33 -42.75
N PHE A 13 21.22 1.11 -43.07
CA PHE A 13 20.62 0.15 -42.12
C PHE A 13 19.36 0.66 -41.40
N HIS A 14 18.61 1.59 -42.01
CA HIS A 14 17.30 2.02 -41.51
C HIS A 14 16.21 1.04 -41.99
N LEU A 15 16.20 -0.16 -41.42
CA LEU A 15 15.35 -1.28 -41.88
C LEU A 15 13.85 -0.97 -41.82
N VAL A 16 13.40 -0.24 -40.80
CA VAL A 16 11.98 0.14 -40.66
C VAL A 16 11.56 1.12 -41.75
N GLU A 17 12.38 2.13 -42.02
CA GLU A 17 12.15 3.12 -43.08
C GLU A 17 12.17 2.44 -44.45
N ALA A 18 13.17 1.58 -44.68
CA ALA A 18 13.30 0.81 -45.91
C ALA A 18 12.07 -0.10 -46.14
N ALA A 19 11.62 -0.83 -45.11
CA ALA A 19 10.45 -1.71 -45.20
C ALA A 19 9.17 -0.95 -45.54
N VAL A 20 8.92 0.18 -44.87
CA VAL A 20 7.73 1.02 -45.11
C VAL A 20 7.77 1.61 -46.52
N TYR A 21 8.88 2.19 -46.95
CA TYR A 21 8.98 2.74 -48.31
C TYR A 21 8.85 1.66 -49.39
N THR A 22 9.37 0.46 -49.14
CA THR A 22 9.24 -0.68 -50.07
C THR A 22 7.79 -1.15 -50.15
N TYR A 23 7.10 -1.26 -49.00
CA TYR A 23 5.68 -1.58 -48.93
C TYR A 23 4.84 -0.56 -49.71
N THR A 24 5.02 0.74 -49.45
CA THR A 24 4.28 1.80 -50.14
C THR A 24 4.57 1.78 -51.64
N MET A 25 5.82 1.58 -52.05
CA MET A 25 6.16 1.48 -53.48
C MET A 25 5.47 0.29 -54.15
N PHE A 26 5.48 -0.88 -53.51
CA PHE A 26 4.86 -2.09 -54.05
C PHE A 26 3.36 -1.89 -54.27
N PHE A 27 2.62 -1.54 -53.22
CA PHE A 27 1.16 -1.42 -53.31
C PHE A 27 0.72 -0.25 -54.21
N SER A 28 1.44 0.87 -54.20
CA SER A 28 1.17 2.00 -55.13
C SER A 28 1.36 1.60 -56.60
N THR A 29 2.42 0.85 -56.90
CA THR A 29 2.68 0.40 -58.28
C THR A 29 1.60 -0.55 -58.78
N PHE A 30 1.19 -1.52 -57.96
CA PHE A 30 0.16 -2.50 -58.33
C PHE A 30 -1.25 -1.90 -58.33
N TYR A 31 -1.55 -0.95 -57.45
CA TYR A 31 -2.79 -0.19 -57.49
C TYR A 31 -2.91 0.59 -58.80
N HIS A 32 -1.91 1.39 -59.18
CA HIS A 32 -1.95 2.14 -60.43
C HIS A 32 -1.85 1.27 -61.68
N ALA A 33 -1.24 0.09 -61.61
CA ALA A 33 -1.28 -0.89 -62.70
C ALA A 33 -2.67 -1.54 -62.86
N CYS A 34 -3.43 -1.67 -61.77
CA CYS A 34 -4.82 -2.15 -61.76
C CYS A 34 -5.82 -1.04 -62.18
N ASP A 35 -5.47 0.24 -61.97
CA ASP A 35 -6.30 1.41 -62.28
C ASP A 35 -6.15 1.94 -63.73
N GLN A 36 -5.29 1.32 -64.56
CA GLN A 36 -5.12 1.75 -65.96
C GLN A 36 -6.22 1.19 -66.89
N PRO A 37 -6.89 2.04 -67.71
CA PRO A 37 -7.86 1.60 -68.69
C PRO A 37 -7.13 1.02 -69.93
N GLY A 38 -6.84 -0.27 -69.93
CA GLY A 38 -6.16 -0.96 -71.04
C GLY A 38 -6.26 -2.49 -70.96
N VAL A 39 -5.99 -3.17 -72.08
CA VAL A 39 -6.30 -4.60 -72.38
C VAL A 39 -5.55 -5.63 -71.49
N ALA A 40 -4.71 -5.19 -70.56
CA ALA A 40 -4.04 -6.07 -69.59
C ALA A 40 -4.09 -5.44 -68.18
N VAL A 41 -5.25 -5.57 -67.53
CA VAL A 41 -5.42 -5.21 -66.12
C VAL A 41 -4.78 -6.31 -65.26
N LEU A 42 -3.66 -6.01 -64.59
CA LEU A 42 -2.98 -6.95 -63.70
C LEU A 42 -3.28 -6.61 -62.24
N CYS A 43 -4.46 -7.00 -61.75
CA CYS A 43 -4.80 -6.87 -60.34
C CYS A 43 -4.36 -8.13 -59.59
N ILE A 44 -3.35 -8.01 -58.71
CA ILE A 44 -2.90 -9.12 -57.85
C ILE A 44 -3.94 -9.44 -56.76
N MET A 45 -4.74 -8.45 -56.36
CA MET A 45 -5.79 -8.54 -55.34
C MET A 45 -6.99 -7.68 -55.74
N ASP A 46 -8.09 -7.78 -54.99
CA ASP A 46 -9.27 -6.94 -55.18
C ASP A 46 -8.91 -5.45 -55.15
N TYR A 47 -9.54 -4.67 -56.04
CA TYR A 47 -9.26 -3.24 -56.22
C TYR A 47 -9.35 -2.46 -54.90
N ASP A 48 -10.42 -2.68 -54.13
CA ASP A 48 -10.64 -2.02 -52.84
C ASP A 48 -9.53 -2.33 -51.83
N THR A 49 -8.97 -3.54 -51.88
CA THR A 49 -7.86 -3.94 -51.00
C THR A 49 -6.56 -3.28 -51.43
N LEU A 50 -6.29 -3.19 -52.73
CA LEU A 50 -5.13 -2.48 -53.27
C LEU A 50 -5.20 -0.98 -52.94
N GLN A 51 -6.37 -0.37 -53.13
CA GLN A 51 -6.62 1.03 -52.79
C GLN A 51 -6.41 1.30 -51.29
N TYR A 52 -6.93 0.43 -50.42
CA TYR A 52 -6.73 0.55 -48.98
C TYR A 52 -5.25 0.43 -48.58
N CYS A 53 -4.54 -0.57 -49.11
CA CYS A 53 -3.13 -0.78 -48.83
C CYS A 53 -2.24 0.38 -49.33
N ASP A 54 -2.56 0.97 -50.49
CA ASP A 54 -1.85 2.14 -51.01
C ASP A 54 -2.08 3.39 -50.14
N PHE A 55 -3.33 3.64 -49.72
CA PHE A 55 -3.65 4.74 -48.82
C PHE A 55 -2.98 4.57 -47.45
N LEU A 56 -3.08 3.38 -46.86
CA LEU A 56 -2.44 3.06 -45.59
C LEU A 56 -0.92 3.20 -45.68
N GLY A 57 -0.31 2.65 -46.74
CA GLY A 57 1.13 2.76 -46.98
C GLY A 57 1.59 4.21 -47.12
N SER A 58 0.79 5.06 -47.76
CA SER A 58 1.09 6.49 -47.91
C SER A 58 1.04 7.23 -46.58
N VAL A 59 0.01 7.01 -45.77
CA VAL A 59 -0.13 7.63 -44.43
C VAL A 59 1.00 7.20 -43.51
N VAL A 60 1.32 5.90 -43.45
CA VAL A 60 2.40 5.37 -42.61
C VAL A 60 3.77 5.91 -43.05
N SER A 61 4.02 6.02 -44.37
CA SER A 61 5.25 6.59 -44.93
C SER A 61 5.45 8.05 -44.49
N ILE A 62 4.39 8.86 -44.49
CA ILE A 62 4.44 10.25 -44.01
C ILE A 62 4.83 10.29 -42.52
N TRP A 63 4.15 9.51 -41.67
CA TRP A 63 4.43 9.49 -40.24
C TRP A 63 5.85 9.02 -39.90
N VAL A 64 6.33 7.97 -40.56
CA VAL A 64 7.69 7.46 -40.38
C VAL A 64 8.72 8.50 -40.82
N THR A 65 8.49 9.18 -41.95
CA THR A 65 9.39 10.24 -42.42
C THR A 65 9.44 11.42 -41.44
N ILE A 66 8.29 11.86 -40.91
CA ILE A 66 8.20 12.93 -39.91
C ILE A 66 8.93 12.54 -38.63
N LEU A 67 8.71 11.32 -38.12
CA LEU A 67 9.40 10.80 -36.94
C LEU A 67 10.92 10.76 -37.12
N CYS A 68 11.41 10.50 -38.33
CA CYS A 68 12.83 10.48 -38.63
C CYS A 68 13.45 11.87 -38.80
N MET A 69 12.68 12.85 -39.29
CA MET A 69 13.11 14.26 -39.36
C MET A 69 13.01 14.98 -38.00
N ALA A 70 12.06 14.58 -37.16
CA ALA A 70 11.94 15.07 -35.80
C ALA A 70 13.21 14.69 -35.04
N ARG A 71 13.98 15.70 -34.58
CA ARG A 71 15.16 15.53 -33.72
C ARG A 71 14.76 15.08 -32.32
N LEU A 72 14.01 13.98 -32.22
CA LEU A 72 13.76 13.28 -30.98
C LEU A 72 15.10 12.78 -30.47
N LYS A 73 15.43 13.16 -29.22
CA LYS A 73 16.67 12.79 -28.55
C LYS A 73 16.97 11.29 -28.79
N ARG A 74 18.24 10.99 -29.09
CA ARG A 74 18.87 9.68 -29.40
C ARG A 74 18.65 8.54 -28.38
N LEU A 75 17.54 8.51 -27.64
CA LEU A 75 17.31 7.52 -26.60
C LEU A 75 16.51 6.30 -27.06
N VAL A 76 15.96 6.29 -28.28
CA VAL A 76 15.16 5.15 -28.78
C VAL A 76 15.32 4.93 -30.29
N LYS A 77 16.54 5.02 -30.84
CA LYS A 77 16.82 4.58 -32.22
C LYS A 77 17.76 3.39 -32.17
N TYR A 78 17.19 2.18 -32.18
CA TYR A 78 17.80 0.92 -32.65
C TYR A 78 19.30 0.73 -32.35
N ASP A 79 19.66 0.54 -31.07
CA ASP A 79 20.95 -0.09 -30.72
C ASP A 79 20.86 -1.60 -30.89
N ARG A 80 20.85 -2.07 -32.14
CA ARG A 80 21.25 -3.44 -32.52
C ARG A 80 21.86 -3.45 -33.92
N ALA A 81 22.92 -2.68 -34.13
CA ALA A 81 24.04 -3.04 -35.01
C ALA A 81 25.12 -1.96 -34.93
N ALA A 82 26.33 -2.39 -34.55
CA ALA A 82 27.57 -1.59 -34.53
C ALA A 82 27.69 -0.50 -33.46
N LEU A 83 27.68 -0.91 -32.18
CA LEU A 83 28.53 -0.22 -31.19
C LEU A 83 29.94 -0.87 -31.24
N PRO A 84 31.02 -0.10 -31.42
CA PRO A 84 32.36 -0.61 -31.18
C PRO A 84 32.45 -1.07 -29.72
N TRP A 85 33.06 -2.22 -29.51
CA TRP A 85 33.20 -2.97 -28.26
C TRP A 85 33.95 -2.23 -27.12
N SER A 86 34.10 -0.91 -27.17
CA SER A 86 35.04 -0.15 -26.35
C SER A 86 34.43 0.82 -25.34
N THR A 87 33.12 0.79 -25.08
CA THR A 87 32.55 1.52 -23.92
C THR A 87 31.92 0.54 -22.94
N PRO A 88 32.43 0.44 -21.70
CA PRO A 88 31.74 -0.31 -20.66
C PRO A 88 30.36 0.32 -20.46
N PRO A 89 29.29 -0.48 -20.22
CA PRO A 89 27.98 0.08 -19.92
C PRO A 89 28.14 1.06 -18.76
N SER A 90 27.64 2.28 -18.94
CA SER A 90 27.60 3.26 -17.85
C SER A 90 26.96 2.60 -16.63
N PRO A 91 27.57 2.68 -15.44
CA PRO A 91 27.03 2.03 -14.27
C PRO A 91 25.60 2.55 -14.06
N MET A 92 24.63 1.63 -14.01
CA MET A 92 23.25 2.00 -13.70
C MET A 92 23.25 2.78 -12.38
N PRO A 93 22.53 3.91 -12.30
CA PRO A 93 22.48 4.66 -11.06
C PRO A 93 21.87 3.77 -9.97
N LEU A 94 22.65 3.50 -8.93
CA LEU A 94 22.17 2.77 -7.76
C LEU A 94 21.36 3.72 -6.87
N HIS A 95 20.27 3.21 -6.29
CA HIS A 95 19.54 3.96 -5.29
C HIS A 95 20.41 4.21 -4.06
N LYS A 96 20.38 5.43 -3.52
CA LYS A 96 21.06 5.79 -2.27
C LYS A 96 20.59 4.92 -1.09
N TYR A 97 19.32 4.55 -1.07
CA TYR A 97 18.71 3.72 -0.04
C TYR A 97 18.05 2.46 -0.63
N PRO A 98 18.21 1.29 0.02
CA PRO A 98 17.47 0.07 -0.34
C PRO A 98 15.96 0.28 -0.37
N ILE A 99 15.29 -0.36 -1.33
CA ILE A 99 13.84 -0.20 -1.57
C ILE A 99 13.00 -0.57 -0.34
N TYR A 100 13.40 -1.60 0.41
CA TYR A 100 12.65 -2.03 1.61
C TYR A 100 12.62 -0.96 2.72
N LEU A 101 13.61 -0.04 2.74
CA LEU A 101 13.67 1.04 3.74
C LEU A 101 12.78 2.23 3.40
N TRP A 102 12.28 2.37 2.17
CA TRP A 102 11.53 3.55 1.74
C TRP A 102 10.29 3.81 2.58
N LYS A 103 9.60 2.75 3.02
CA LYS A 103 8.44 2.88 3.93
C LYS A 103 8.85 3.51 5.27
N SER A 104 9.97 3.07 5.84
CA SER A 104 10.49 3.63 7.10
C SER A 104 11.03 5.05 6.95
N LEU A 105 11.61 5.39 5.79
CA LEU A 105 12.07 6.74 5.48
C LEU A 105 10.90 7.71 5.33
N LYS A 106 9.82 7.27 4.67
CA LYS A 106 8.58 8.04 4.55
C LYS A 106 8.00 8.43 5.92
N LEU A 107 8.13 7.57 6.92
CA LEU A 107 7.66 7.86 8.29
C LEU A 107 8.45 8.99 8.98
N LYS A 108 9.67 9.29 8.51
CA LYS A 108 10.54 10.34 9.08
C LYS A 108 10.32 11.71 8.44
N GLU A 109 9.50 11.81 7.41
CA GLU A 109 9.33 13.02 6.61
C GLU A 109 7.88 13.55 6.65
N GLY A 110 7.73 14.87 6.46
CA GLY A 110 6.44 15.52 6.26
C GLY A 110 5.47 15.41 7.45
N ILE A 111 4.22 15.05 7.16
CA ILE A 111 3.17 14.87 8.17
C ILE A 111 3.39 13.59 9.02
N TYR A 112 4.09 12.59 8.49
CA TYR A 112 4.29 11.32 9.20
C TYR A 112 5.20 11.47 10.43
N SER A 113 6.19 12.36 10.36
CA SER A 113 7.08 12.63 11.50
C SER A 113 6.42 13.40 12.63
N ARG A 114 5.25 14.02 12.38
CA ARG A 114 4.45 14.73 13.38
C ARG A 114 3.44 13.85 14.10
N LEU A 115 3.29 12.58 13.68
CA LEU A 115 2.44 11.62 14.36
C LEU A 115 2.95 11.30 15.77
N PRO A 116 2.07 10.93 16.71
CA PRO A 116 2.48 10.63 18.08
C PRO A 116 3.51 9.50 18.18
N ALA A 117 4.47 9.66 19.10
CA ALA A 117 5.57 8.73 19.27
C ALA A 117 5.13 7.32 19.73
N HIS A 118 4.03 7.20 20.49
CA HIS A 118 3.49 5.90 20.89
C HIS A 118 2.92 5.13 19.69
N TYR A 119 2.21 5.82 18.80
CA TYR A 119 1.64 5.23 17.58
C TYR A 119 2.75 4.79 16.60
N LEU A 120 3.79 5.61 16.42
CA LEU A 120 4.95 5.25 15.59
C LEU A 120 5.69 4.03 16.14
N ARG A 121 5.80 3.89 17.47
CA ARG A 121 6.37 2.70 18.12
C ARG A 121 5.54 1.44 17.82
N GLU A 122 4.21 1.53 17.87
CA GLU A 122 3.32 0.41 17.54
C GLU A 122 3.42 0.01 16.06
N LEU A 123 3.59 0.97 15.14
CA LEU A 123 3.79 0.67 13.71
C LEU A 123 5.11 -0.02 13.40
N GLN A 124 6.15 0.26 14.20
CA GLN A 124 7.47 -0.37 14.07
C GLN A 124 7.57 -1.70 14.83
N ASP A 125 6.51 -2.09 15.52
CA ASP A 125 6.44 -3.33 16.25
C ASP A 125 6.51 -4.53 15.29
N THR A 126 7.51 -5.37 15.51
CA THR A 126 7.80 -6.55 14.69
C THR A 126 7.59 -7.85 15.48
N ARG A 127 6.82 -7.78 16.58
CA ARG A 127 6.42 -8.97 17.34
C ARG A 127 5.76 -10.00 16.43
N GLU A 128 6.23 -11.24 16.55
CA GLU A 128 5.66 -12.37 15.84
C GLU A 128 4.29 -12.73 16.44
N PRO A 129 3.29 -13.07 15.60
CA PRO A 129 1.98 -13.47 16.08
C PRO A 129 2.03 -14.85 16.73
N THR A 130 1.06 -15.10 17.60
CA THR A 130 0.87 -16.40 18.25
C THR A 130 0.63 -17.50 17.20
N PRO A 131 1.28 -18.67 17.29
CA PRO A 131 1.11 -19.75 16.33
C PRO A 131 -0.32 -20.29 16.31
N VAL A 132 -0.91 -20.38 15.11
CA VAL A 132 -2.29 -20.88 14.90
C VAL A 132 -2.29 -22.15 14.06
N HIS A 133 -1.74 -22.08 12.83
CA HIS A 133 -1.83 -23.17 11.85
C HIS A 133 -0.61 -24.10 11.83
N TYR A 134 0.27 -23.96 12.81
CA TYR A 134 1.45 -24.82 13.00
C TYR A 134 1.72 -25.00 14.49
N GLN A 135 2.35 -26.12 14.83
CA GLN A 135 2.76 -26.39 16.21
C GLN A 135 4.20 -25.90 16.40
N PRO A 136 4.47 -25.00 17.35
CA PRO A 136 5.81 -24.55 17.63
C PRO A 136 6.65 -25.69 18.24
N HIS A 137 7.95 -25.66 18.00
CA HIS A 137 8.87 -26.69 18.49
C HIS A 137 9.11 -26.64 20.00
N GLY A 138 8.85 -25.50 20.65
CA GLY A 138 9.04 -25.29 22.10
C GLY A 138 10.49 -25.29 22.59
N THR A 139 11.45 -25.69 21.75
CA THR A 139 12.87 -25.74 22.07
C THR A 139 13.70 -25.15 20.93
N LYS A 140 14.82 -24.48 21.27
CA LYS A 140 15.73 -23.89 20.27
C LYS A 140 16.63 -24.91 19.58
N TYR A 141 16.81 -26.08 20.19
CA TYR A 141 17.70 -27.12 19.69
C TYR A 141 17.02 -28.48 19.77
N ARG A 142 17.17 -29.25 18.70
CA ARG A 142 16.70 -30.63 18.62
C ARG A 142 17.87 -31.54 18.27
N ARG A 143 17.92 -32.71 18.88
CA ARG A 143 18.89 -33.75 18.47
C ARG A 143 18.37 -34.41 17.20
N ASN A 144 19.14 -34.39 16.13
CA ASN A 144 18.74 -35.01 14.88
C ASN A 144 18.74 -36.54 15.03
N PRO A 145 17.63 -37.22 14.72
CA PRO A 145 17.50 -38.65 14.96
C PRO A 145 18.45 -39.52 14.12
N LYS A 146 19.00 -38.99 13.01
CA LYS A 146 19.88 -39.76 12.10
C LYS A 146 21.35 -39.73 12.50
N ASN A 147 21.86 -38.55 12.87
CA ASN A 147 23.28 -38.33 13.15
C ASN A 147 23.56 -38.10 14.65
N GLY A 148 22.51 -37.94 15.48
CA GLY A 148 22.64 -37.66 16.90
C GLY A 148 23.22 -36.28 17.25
N GLN A 149 23.44 -35.40 16.26
CA GLN A 149 24.00 -34.06 16.46
C GLN A 149 22.93 -33.08 16.92
N ARG A 150 23.34 -32.02 17.63
CA ARG A 150 22.46 -30.96 18.11
C ARG A 150 22.28 -29.90 17.03
N GLU A 151 21.08 -29.79 16.47
CA GLU A 151 20.73 -28.84 15.42
C GLU A 151 19.82 -27.74 15.99
N ARG A 152 20.03 -26.49 15.55
CA ARG A 152 19.15 -25.38 15.90
C ARG A 152 17.87 -25.48 15.06
N VAL A 153 16.73 -25.38 15.71
CA VAL A 153 15.42 -25.37 15.06
C VAL A 153 14.81 -23.99 15.23
N GLN A 154 14.08 -23.53 14.21
CA GLN A 154 13.39 -22.25 14.20
C GLN A 154 11.94 -22.48 13.81
N ASP A 155 11.03 -21.82 14.51
CA ASP A 155 9.61 -21.78 14.20
C ASP A 155 9.40 -20.74 13.08
N VAL A 156 8.96 -21.18 11.90
CA VAL A 156 8.71 -20.30 10.76
C VAL A 156 7.19 -20.21 10.56
N PRO A 157 6.58 -19.01 10.67
CA PRO A 157 5.14 -18.87 10.56
C PRO A 157 4.66 -19.15 9.13
N ILE A 158 3.47 -19.74 9.01
CA ILE A 158 2.82 -20.00 7.73
C ILE A 158 2.23 -18.68 7.20
N PRO A 159 2.53 -18.28 5.95
CA PRO A 159 1.91 -17.10 5.35
C PRO A 159 0.39 -17.27 5.23
N LEU A 160 -0.36 -16.38 5.88
CA LEU A 160 -1.82 -16.36 5.86
C LEU A 160 -2.32 -15.27 4.93
N TYR A 161 -3.43 -15.57 4.25
CA TYR A 161 -4.19 -14.58 3.50
C TYR A 161 -5.46 -14.23 4.26
N PHE A 162 -5.59 -12.96 4.64
CA PHE A 162 -6.77 -12.39 5.29
C PHE A 162 -7.64 -11.71 4.23
N PRO A 163 -8.82 -12.27 3.89
CA PRO A 163 -9.72 -11.64 2.93
C PRO A 163 -10.46 -10.45 3.60
N PRO A 164 -11.06 -9.52 2.84
CA PRO A 164 -11.70 -8.33 3.41
C PRO A 164 -12.77 -8.63 4.47
N GLU A 165 -13.49 -9.74 4.34
CA GLU A 165 -14.51 -10.19 5.29
C GLU A 165 -13.94 -10.49 6.68
N SER A 166 -12.66 -10.86 6.76
CA SER A 166 -11.97 -11.05 8.05
C SER A 166 -11.83 -9.75 8.84
N GLN A 167 -11.75 -8.60 8.16
CA GLN A 167 -11.60 -7.30 8.79
C GLN A 167 -12.91 -6.77 9.39
N LEU A 168 -14.05 -7.34 8.97
CA LEU A 168 -15.38 -7.04 9.48
C LEU A 168 -15.79 -7.95 10.65
N GLY A 169 -15.09 -9.08 10.84
CA GLY A 169 -15.40 -10.10 11.84
C GLY A 169 -14.26 -10.31 12.85
N LEU A 170 -14.34 -11.39 13.63
CA LEU A 170 -13.31 -11.77 14.60
C LEU A 170 -12.89 -13.22 14.39
N TRP A 171 -11.77 -13.43 13.70
CA TRP A 171 -11.33 -14.78 13.30
C TRP A 171 -10.25 -15.39 14.20
N GLY A 172 -9.79 -14.66 15.22
CA GLY A 172 -8.89 -15.21 16.25
C GLY A 172 -7.51 -15.64 15.72
N GLY A 173 -7.00 -14.91 14.72
CA GLY A 173 -5.73 -15.24 14.04
C GLY A 173 -5.87 -16.31 12.94
N GLU A 174 -7.07 -16.86 12.71
CA GLU A 174 -7.30 -17.73 11.56
C GLU A 174 -7.40 -16.97 10.24
N GLY A 175 -7.00 -17.62 9.15
CA GLY A 175 -7.00 -17.03 7.82
C GLY A 175 -6.97 -18.12 6.75
N TRP A 176 -6.95 -17.72 5.49
CA TRP A 176 -6.87 -18.68 4.40
C TRP A 176 -5.43 -19.11 4.20
N ILE A 177 -5.21 -20.42 4.15
CA ILE A 177 -3.92 -21.01 3.80
C ILE A 177 -3.96 -21.36 2.33
N LYS A 178 -3.10 -20.74 1.52
CA LYS A 178 -2.92 -21.06 0.11
C LYS A 178 -1.61 -21.82 -0.03
N GLY A 179 -1.69 -23.10 -0.37
CA GLY A 179 -0.51 -23.95 -0.47
C GLY A 179 -0.69 -25.08 -1.46
N TYR A 180 0.17 -26.09 -1.29
CA TYR A 180 0.24 -27.24 -2.16
C TYR A 180 0.17 -28.51 -1.32
N ARG A 181 -0.40 -29.57 -1.89
CA ARG A 181 -0.36 -30.91 -1.34
C ARG A 181 0.01 -31.90 -2.43
N TYR A 182 0.68 -32.97 -2.05
CA TYR A 182 0.86 -34.12 -2.93
C TYR A 182 -0.38 -35.03 -2.88
N ALA A 183 -0.73 -35.64 -4.01
CA ALA A 183 -1.79 -36.64 -4.06
C ALA A 183 -1.44 -37.83 -3.17
N ASN A 184 -2.42 -38.40 -2.46
CA ASN A 184 -2.21 -39.51 -1.51
C ASN A 184 -1.12 -39.27 -0.44
N ASN A 185 -0.69 -38.02 -0.24
CA ASN A 185 0.44 -37.63 0.61
C ASN A 185 1.79 -38.27 0.23
N ASP A 186 1.94 -38.72 -1.02
CA ASP A 186 3.19 -39.26 -1.52
C ASP A 186 3.97 -38.22 -2.34
N LYS A 187 5.22 -37.94 -1.97
CA LYS A 187 6.07 -36.94 -2.63
C LYS A 187 6.31 -37.23 -4.13
N LEU A 188 6.27 -38.51 -4.53
CA LEU A 188 6.45 -38.91 -5.93
C LEU A 188 5.19 -38.70 -6.79
N SER A 189 4.04 -38.48 -6.15
CA SER A 189 2.78 -38.21 -6.83
C SER A 189 2.68 -36.76 -7.32
N LYS A 190 1.59 -36.44 -8.04
CA LYS A 190 1.33 -35.09 -8.54
C LYS A 190 1.09 -34.09 -7.41
N CYS A 191 1.75 -32.93 -7.51
CA CYS A 191 1.53 -31.78 -6.64
C CYS A 191 0.28 -30.99 -7.09
N VAL A 192 -0.64 -30.72 -6.16
CA VAL A 192 -1.93 -30.07 -6.40
C VAL A 192 -2.09 -28.84 -5.50
N LYS A 193 -2.58 -27.73 -6.05
CA LYS A 193 -2.91 -26.52 -5.29
C LYS A 193 -4.09 -26.79 -4.36
N LYS A 194 -3.97 -26.41 -3.08
CA LYS A 194 -5.04 -26.54 -2.09
C LYS A 194 -5.18 -25.22 -1.33
N VAL A 195 -6.43 -24.82 -1.14
CA VAL A 195 -6.80 -23.70 -0.27
C VAL A 195 -7.57 -24.27 0.91
N TRP A 196 -7.10 -23.98 2.11
CA TRP A 196 -7.79 -24.28 3.36
C TRP A 196 -8.45 -23.01 3.88
N LYS A 197 -9.75 -23.11 4.19
CA LYS A 197 -10.56 -22.00 4.69
C LYS A 197 -11.03 -22.35 6.11
N PRO A 198 -11.09 -21.36 7.02
CA PRO A 198 -11.63 -21.57 8.36
C PRO A 198 -13.15 -21.76 8.31
N GLN A 199 -13.69 -22.36 9.38
CA GLN A 199 -15.14 -22.45 9.57
C GLN A 199 -15.65 -21.17 10.22
N LEU A 200 -16.61 -20.53 9.57
CA LEU A 200 -17.20 -19.26 10.02
C LEU A 200 -18.59 -19.50 10.60
N LEU A 201 -18.88 -18.85 11.72
CA LEU A 201 -20.15 -18.89 12.42
C LEU A 201 -20.63 -17.47 12.69
N PHE A 202 -21.93 -17.21 12.54
CA PHE A 202 -22.51 -15.95 12.96
C PHE A 202 -23.05 -16.08 14.39
N ARG A 203 -22.58 -15.22 15.30
CA ARG A 203 -22.97 -15.23 16.72
C ARG A 203 -23.17 -13.81 17.23
N GLU A 204 -24.02 -13.67 18.24
CA GLU A 204 -24.21 -12.41 18.96
C GLU A 204 -23.34 -12.40 20.21
N LEU A 205 -22.49 -11.38 20.34
CA LEU A 205 -21.63 -11.16 21.50
C LEU A 205 -22.03 -9.86 22.19
N TYR A 206 -22.04 -9.86 23.52
CA TYR A 206 -22.36 -8.68 24.32
C TYR A 206 -21.09 -8.10 24.95
N SER A 207 -20.97 -6.78 24.92
CA SER A 207 -19.92 -6.02 25.62
C SER A 207 -20.52 -5.29 26.81
N GLU A 208 -19.90 -5.45 27.98
CA GLU A 208 -20.26 -4.76 29.22
C GLU A 208 -19.81 -3.31 29.18
N ILE A 209 -18.59 -3.04 28.67
CA ILE A 209 -18.04 -1.68 28.57
C ILE A 209 -18.84 -0.83 27.57
N LEU A 210 -19.27 -1.45 26.47
CA LEU A 210 -20.03 -0.76 25.42
C LEU A 210 -21.55 -0.77 25.65
N ASP A 211 -22.03 -1.62 26.55
CA ASP A 211 -23.45 -1.94 26.80
C ASP A 211 -24.25 -2.21 25.50
N LYS A 212 -23.67 -3.04 24.63
CA LYS A 212 -24.24 -3.32 23.31
C LYS A 212 -23.98 -4.76 22.87
N LYS A 213 -24.96 -5.32 22.15
CA LYS A 213 -24.84 -6.61 21.44
C LYS A 213 -24.35 -6.37 20.02
N PHE A 214 -23.44 -7.22 19.57
CA PHE A 214 -22.87 -7.21 18.23
C PHE A 214 -23.09 -8.56 17.56
N GLY A 215 -23.75 -8.57 16.40
CA GLY A 215 -23.81 -9.75 15.53
C GLY A 215 -22.55 -9.82 14.67
N VAL A 216 -21.64 -10.74 14.99
CA VAL A 216 -20.29 -10.80 14.38
C VAL A 216 -20.04 -12.20 13.84
N THR A 217 -19.34 -12.26 12.70
CA THR A 217 -18.82 -13.52 12.17
C THR A 217 -17.54 -13.92 12.92
N VAL A 218 -17.59 -15.07 13.59
CA VAL A 218 -16.54 -15.61 14.44
C VAL A 218 -16.11 -17.01 13.99
N THR A 219 -14.90 -17.42 14.35
CA THR A 219 -14.43 -18.82 14.24
C THR A 219 -14.62 -19.55 15.57
N MET A 220 -14.55 -20.88 15.56
CA MET A 220 -14.60 -21.68 16.79
C MET A 220 -13.47 -21.30 17.75
N ARG A 221 -12.24 -21.11 17.23
CA ARG A 221 -11.10 -20.65 18.02
C ARG A 221 -11.37 -19.32 18.73
N THR A 222 -12.01 -18.37 18.06
CA THR A 222 -12.35 -17.08 18.70
C THR A 222 -13.24 -17.29 19.92
N LEU A 223 -14.22 -18.19 19.85
CA LEU A 223 -15.09 -18.52 20.98
C LEU A 223 -14.28 -19.14 22.13
N ASP A 224 -13.41 -20.11 21.83
CA ASP A 224 -12.53 -20.73 22.82
C ASP A 224 -11.60 -19.71 23.50
N LEU A 225 -11.08 -18.73 22.75
CA LEU A 225 -10.24 -17.65 23.28
C LEU A 225 -11.03 -16.66 24.14
N ILE A 226 -12.30 -16.40 23.81
CA ILE A 226 -13.20 -15.57 24.62
C ILE A 226 -13.48 -16.26 25.96
N ASP A 227 -13.76 -17.56 25.91
CA ASP A 227 -14.01 -18.36 27.12
C ASP A 227 -12.76 -18.45 27.99
N ALA A 228 -11.59 -18.67 27.40
CA ALA A 228 -10.30 -18.68 28.10
C ALA A 228 -9.94 -17.30 28.72
N ALA A 229 -10.41 -16.21 28.11
CA ALA A 229 -10.24 -14.86 28.63
C ALA A 229 -11.29 -14.47 29.70
N TYR A 230 -12.28 -15.33 29.95
CA TYR A 230 -13.43 -15.10 30.84
C TYR A 230 -14.27 -13.88 30.47
N GLY A 231 -14.44 -13.62 29.17
CA GLY A 231 -15.32 -12.56 28.68
C GLY A 231 -14.87 -11.93 27.38
N PHE A 232 -15.85 -11.43 26.63
CA PHE A 232 -15.62 -10.79 25.33
C PHE A 232 -14.74 -9.54 25.44
N ASP A 233 -15.03 -8.67 26.40
CA ASP A 233 -14.26 -7.43 26.60
C ASP A 233 -12.82 -7.72 27.01
N PHE A 234 -12.60 -8.70 27.89
CA PHE A 234 -11.25 -9.13 28.26
C PHE A 234 -10.46 -9.67 27.08
N TYR A 235 -11.10 -10.47 26.22
CA TYR A 235 -10.46 -10.98 25.02
C TYR A 235 -9.96 -9.84 24.12
N ILE A 236 -10.80 -8.83 23.85
CA ILE A 236 -10.44 -7.69 23.01
C ILE A 236 -9.32 -6.84 23.65
N LEU A 237 -9.39 -6.60 24.96
CA LEU A 237 -8.41 -5.78 25.67
C LEU A 237 -7.05 -6.49 25.83
N LYS A 238 -7.03 -7.78 26.15
CA LYS A 238 -5.80 -8.58 26.33
C LYS A 238 -5.10 -8.89 25.00
N THR A 239 -5.85 -9.15 23.94
CA THR A 239 -5.28 -9.58 22.66
C THR A 239 -4.54 -8.42 21.97
N PRO A 240 -3.27 -8.60 21.56
CA PRO A 240 -2.52 -7.58 20.83
C PRO A 240 -3.00 -7.48 19.38
N LYS A 241 -2.68 -6.35 18.72
CA LYS A 241 -3.05 -6.08 17.32
C LYS A 241 -2.61 -7.17 16.35
N VAL A 242 -1.41 -7.72 16.54
CA VAL A 242 -0.81 -8.77 15.69
C VAL A 242 -1.57 -10.09 15.74
N ASP A 243 -2.29 -10.37 16.84
CA ASP A 243 -3.05 -11.62 17.01
C ASP A 243 -4.53 -11.44 16.69
N LEU A 244 -5.06 -10.23 16.91
CA LEU A 244 -6.46 -9.91 16.64
C LEU A 244 -6.77 -9.93 15.13
N CYS A 245 -5.82 -9.48 14.30
CA CYS A 245 -5.86 -9.51 12.83
C CYS A 245 -7.14 -8.95 12.19
N SER A 246 -7.87 -8.07 12.90
CA SER A 246 -9.16 -7.53 12.46
C SER A 246 -9.27 -6.04 12.78
N LYS A 247 -9.63 -5.26 11.77
CA LYS A 247 -9.91 -3.83 11.89
C LYS A 247 -11.08 -3.55 12.84
N PHE A 248 -12.20 -4.26 12.66
CA PHE A 248 -13.36 -4.15 13.54
C PHE A 248 -13.01 -4.42 15.01
N GLY A 249 -12.21 -5.45 15.28
CA GLY A 249 -11.74 -5.74 16.64
C GLY A 249 -10.88 -4.62 17.23
N MET A 250 -10.02 -4.00 16.43
CA MET A 250 -9.19 -2.88 16.88
C MET A 250 -10.01 -1.61 17.12
N ASP A 251 -11.06 -1.38 16.33
CA ASP A 251 -11.98 -0.26 16.53
C ASP A 251 -12.82 -0.43 17.81
N LEU A 252 -13.27 -1.66 18.10
CA LEU A 252 -13.88 -2.00 19.38
C LEU A 252 -12.92 -1.74 20.55
N LYS A 253 -11.67 -2.18 20.40
CA LYS A 253 -10.64 -1.98 21.42
C LYS A 253 -10.45 -0.49 21.72
N ARG A 254 -10.31 0.35 20.69
CA ARG A 254 -10.24 1.82 20.85
C ARG A 254 -11.48 2.36 21.56
N GLY A 255 -12.68 1.96 21.15
CA GLY A 255 -13.93 2.40 21.77
C GLY A 255 -14.01 2.05 23.26
N MET A 256 -13.62 0.84 23.63
CA MET A 256 -13.56 0.39 25.03
C MET A 256 -12.53 1.20 25.84
N LEU A 257 -11.32 1.37 25.31
CA LEU A 257 -10.26 2.12 25.98
C LEU A 257 -10.64 3.59 26.20
N LEU A 258 -11.29 4.23 25.22
CA LEU A 258 -11.77 5.61 25.36
C LEU A 258 -12.84 5.75 26.44
N ARG A 259 -13.77 4.79 26.54
CA ARG A 259 -14.77 4.79 27.62
C ARG A 259 -14.13 4.61 28.99
N LEU A 260 -13.14 3.71 29.10
CA LEU A 260 -12.39 3.51 30.33
C LEU A 260 -11.57 4.76 30.71
N ALA A 261 -10.95 5.43 29.74
CA ALA A 261 -10.16 6.65 29.98
C ALA A 261 -11.04 7.81 30.47
N ARG A 262 -12.19 8.04 29.80
CA ARG A 262 -13.10 9.16 30.10
C ARG A 262 -13.96 8.95 31.34
N ARG A 263 -14.10 7.71 31.82
CA ARG A 263 -15.10 7.31 32.83
C ARG A 263 -16.50 7.84 32.47
N ASP A 264 -16.91 7.54 31.24
CA ASP A 264 -18.08 8.14 30.62
C ASP A 264 -19.35 7.96 31.49
N PRO A 265 -20.00 9.05 31.93
CA PRO A 265 -21.20 8.98 32.76
C PRO A 265 -22.40 8.41 32.00
N GLN A 266 -22.35 8.34 30.66
CA GLN A 266 -23.42 7.79 29.83
C GLN A 266 -23.53 6.26 29.93
N LEU A 267 -22.51 5.56 30.47
CA LEU A 267 -22.57 4.13 30.72
C LEU A 267 -23.49 3.84 31.91
N HIS A 268 -24.58 3.11 31.68
CA HIS A 268 -25.63 2.83 32.67
C HIS A 268 -26.07 4.09 33.45
N PRO A 269 -26.79 5.02 32.80
CA PRO A 269 -27.20 6.28 33.42
C PRO A 269 -27.98 6.10 34.74
N ASP A 270 -28.79 5.04 34.81
CA ASP A 270 -29.67 4.75 35.94
C ASP A 270 -28.96 4.01 37.08
N ASP A 271 -27.82 3.34 36.81
CA ASP A 271 -27.14 2.44 37.76
C ASP A 271 -25.66 2.82 37.98
N PRO A 272 -25.35 3.79 38.86
CA PRO A 272 -23.98 4.24 39.11
C PRO A 272 -23.10 3.17 39.77
N GLU A 273 -23.66 2.30 40.60
CA GLU A 273 -22.92 1.22 41.27
C GLU A 273 -22.39 0.19 40.27
N LYS A 274 -23.22 -0.18 39.29
CA LYS A 274 -22.84 -1.11 38.22
C LYS A 274 -21.73 -0.53 37.36
N ARG A 275 -21.79 0.77 37.04
CA ARG A 275 -20.74 1.47 36.30
C ARG A 275 -19.40 1.42 37.04
N GLU A 276 -19.38 1.71 38.34
CA GLU A 276 -18.15 1.67 39.12
C GLU A 276 -17.60 0.25 39.25
N ALA A 277 -18.47 -0.76 39.41
CA ALA A 277 -18.08 -2.17 39.41
C ALA A 277 -17.42 -2.60 38.08
N ILE A 278 -17.99 -2.19 36.94
CA ILE A 278 -17.41 -2.43 35.61
C ILE A 278 -16.04 -1.74 35.49
N TYR A 279 -15.94 -0.48 35.92
CA TYR A 279 -14.68 0.26 35.88
C TYR A 279 -13.59 -0.44 36.72
N HIS A 280 -13.93 -0.87 37.93
CA HIS A 280 -13.01 -1.63 38.79
C HIS A 280 -12.57 -2.96 38.17
N LYS A 281 -13.47 -3.67 37.46
CA LYS A 281 -13.17 -4.93 36.78
C LYS A 281 -12.11 -4.78 35.68
N TYR A 282 -12.13 -3.68 34.92
CA TYR A 282 -11.22 -3.45 33.78
C TYR A 282 -10.11 -2.44 34.07
N ARG A 283 -9.88 -2.09 35.34
CA ARG A 283 -8.92 -1.06 35.76
C ARG A 283 -7.49 -1.29 35.25
N GLU A 284 -7.08 -2.54 35.04
CA GLU A 284 -5.73 -2.87 34.56
C GLU A 284 -5.43 -2.37 33.14
N PHE A 285 -6.46 -2.11 32.33
CA PHE A 285 -6.33 -1.70 30.93
C PHE A 285 -6.52 -0.20 30.70
N VAL A 286 -6.59 0.61 31.76
CA VAL A 286 -6.79 2.05 31.62
C VAL A 286 -5.52 2.69 31.06
N ILE A 287 -5.67 3.34 29.91
CA ILE A 287 -4.63 4.08 29.18
C ILE A 287 -5.08 5.55 29.09
N PRO A 288 -4.16 6.53 29.05
CA PRO A 288 -4.53 7.94 28.84
C PRO A 288 -5.36 8.13 27.57
N GLU A 289 -6.32 9.06 27.61
CA GLU A 289 -7.20 9.35 26.48
C GLU A 289 -6.39 9.70 25.21
N GLU A 290 -5.35 10.52 25.36
CA GLU A 290 -4.46 10.95 24.28
C GLU A 290 -3.78 9.77 23.56
N GLU A 291 -3.52 8.66 24.23
CA GLU A 291 -2.95 7.46 23.62
C GLU A 291 -4.04 6.53 23.08
N ALA A 292 -5.13 6.38 23.84
CA ALA A 292 -6.26 5.52 23.49
C ALA A 292 -6.89 5.91 22.14
N GLU A 293 -6.97 7.20 21.83
CA GLU A 293 -7.56 7.65 20.56
C GLU A 293 -6.77 7.22 19.31
N TRP A 294 -5.48 6.87 19.43
CA TRP A 294 -4.65 6.44 18.30
C TRP A 294 -4.56 4.93 18.14
N VAL A 295 -5.04 4.17 19.13
CA VAL A 295 -5.05 2.71 19.08
C VAL A 295 -5.88 2.21 17.91
N GLY A 296 -5.34 1.26 17.15
CA GLY A 296 -6.07 0.59 16.08
C GLY A 296 -6.33 1.40 14.82
N LEU A 297 -5.87 2.65 14.75
CA LEU A 297 -5.92 3.42 13.51
C LEU A 297 -4.99 2.81 12.46
N THR A 298 -5.42 2.88 11.20
CA THR A 298 -4.54 2.60 10.06
C THR A 298 -3.63 3.79 9.82
N LEU A 299 -2.56 3.60 9.03
CA LEU A 299 -1.67 4.70 8.66
C LEU A 299 -2.44 5.84 7.98
N GLU A 300 -3.39 5.51 7.12
CA GLU A 300 -4.21 6.48 6.39
C GLU A 300 -5.17 7.23 7.31
N GLU A 301 -5.85 6.52 8.23
CA GLU A 301 -6.72 7.14 9.22
C GLU A 301 -5.96 8.05 10.18
N ALA A 302 -4.77 7.64 10.62
CA ALA A 302 -3.91 8.42 11.50
C ALA A 302 -3.44 9.71 10.81
N LEU A 303 -3.11 9.64 9.52
CA LEU A 303 -2.76 10.82 8.73
C LEU A 303 -3.93 11.79 8.59
N GLU A 304 -5.12 11.28 8.28
CA GLU A 304 -6.30 12.11 8.14
C GLU A 304 -6.67 12.78 9.47
N LYS A 305 -6.59 12.02 10.57
CA LYS A 305 -6.73 12.56 11.92
C LYS A 305 -5.74 13.69 12.18
N GLN A 306 -4.45 13.47 11.91
CA GLN A 306 -3.43 14.50 12.10
C GLN A 306 -3.66 15.73 11.21
N ARG A 307 -4.08 15.51 9.96
CA ARG A 307 -4.40 16.59 9.01
C ARG A 307 -5.55 17.45 9.53
N LEU A 308 -6.59 16.84 10.10
CA LEU A 308 -7.74 17.55 10.68
C LEU A 308 -7.36 18.29 11.97
N LEU A 309 -6.45 17.76 12.79
CA LEU A 309 -5.95 18.45 13.99
C LEU A 309 -5.10 19.69 13.64
N GLU A 310 -4.31 19.59 12.58
CA GLU A 310 -3.47 20.69 12.06
C GLU A 310 -4.26 21.64 11.14
N ALA A 311 -5.46 21.28 10.71
CA ALA A 311 -6.30 22.10 9.86
C ALA A 311 -6.72 23.36 10.60
N LYS A 312 -6.02 24.46 10.30
CA LYS A 312 -6.29 25.80 10.80
C LYS A 312 -6.22 26.74 9.60
N ASP A 313 -7.19 27.64 9.51
CA ASP A 313 -7.16 28.66 8.48
C ASP A 313 -5.91 29.54 8.66
N PRO A 314 -5.24 29.93 7.56
CA PRO A 314 -4.04 30.75 7.66
C PRO A 314 -4.39 32.05 8.37
N THR A 315 -3.66 32.35 9.46
CA THR A 315 -3.85 33.59 10.20
C THR A 315 -3.51 34.78 9.30
N PRO A 316 -4.45 35.72 9.07
CA PRO A 316 -4.19 36.86 8.21
C PRO A 316 -2.98 37.67 8.69
N LEU A 317 -2.05 38.00 7.79
CA LEU A 317 -0.80 38.71 8.11
C LEU A 317 -1.04 40.07 8.78
N PHE A 318 -2.19 40.70 8.52
CA PHE A 318 -2.59 41.93 9.20
C PHE A 318 -2.56 41.79 10.73
N LYS A 319 -3.06 40.67 11.27
CA LYS A 319 -3.07 40.46 12.73
C LYS A 319 -1.64 40.34 13.26
N VAL A 320 -0.79 39.60 12.54
CA VAL A 320 0.63 39.44 12.89
C VAL A 320 1.34 40.79 12.94
N TYR A 321 1.16 41.63 11.92
CA TYR A 321 1.79 42.96 11.89
C TYR A 321 1.23 43.93 12.94
N VAL A 322 -0.05 43.83 13.28
CA VAL A 322 -0.63 44.62 14.38
C VAL A 322 -0.01 44.20 15.72
N ASP A 323 0.14 42.90 15.97
CA ASP A 323 0.75 42.39 17.20
C ASP A 323 2.23 42.81 17.30
N GLU A 324 2.98 42.73 16.20
CA GLU A 324 4.38 43.22 16.12
C GLU A 324 4.47 44.72 16.39
N LEU A 325 3.57 45.53 15.82
CA LEU A 325 3.54 46.97 16.04
C LEU A 325 3.24 47.32 17.50
N ILE A 326 2.28 46.62 18.12
CA ILE A 326 1.97 46.81 19.55
C ILE A 326 3.20 46.49 20.41
N GLN A 327 3.91 45.39 20.12
CA GLN A 327 5.15 45.04 20.83
C GLN A 327 6.24 46.10 20.67
N GLN A 328 6.40 46.65 19.47
CA GLN A 328 7.36 47.74 19.20
C GLN A 328 7.02 49.00 20.00
N LEU A 329 5.75 49.41 20.02
CA LEU A 329 5.30 50.58 20.78
C LEU A 329 5.44 50.39 22.28
N GLN A 330 5.16 49.19 22.81
CA GLN A 330 5.40 48.86 24.22
C GLN A 330 6.88 48.91 24.58
N ALA A 331 7.75 48.36 23.73
CA ALA A 331 9.20 48.42 23.92
C ALA A 331 9.72 49.88 23.88
N GLN A 332 9.19 50.69 22.97
CA GLN A 332 9.52 52.11 22.89
C GLN A 332 9.09 52.87 24.15
N ALA A 333 7.86 52.68 24.62
CA ALA A 333 7.34 53.32 25.83
C ALA A 333 8.15 52.94 27.09
N LEU A 334 8.69 51.72 27.17
CA LEU A 334 9.57 51.28 28.26
C LEU A 334 10.98 51.91 28.19
N SER A 335 11.43 52.27 26.98
CA SER A 335 12.73 52.91 26.75
C SER A 335 12.72 54.43 26.96
N GLU A 336 11.55 55.06 26.90
CA GLU A 336 11.39 56.48 27.16
C GLU A 336 11.54 56.76 28.66
N PRO A 337 12.47 57.64 29.10
CA PRO A 337 12.64 57.93 30.52
C PRO A 337 11.39 58.64 31.05
N ALA A 338 10.86 58.16 32.18
CA ALA A 338 9.74 58.80 32.86
C ALA A 338 10.10 60.26 33.23
N VAL A 339 9.58 61.22 32.46
CA VAL A 339 9.72 62.64 32.78
C VAL A 339 8.91 62.91 34.04
N MET A 340 9.59 62.97 35.19
CA MET A 340 9.01 63.44 36.44
C MET A 340 8.68 64.93 36.27
N THR A 341 7.43 65.24 35.97
CA THR A 341 6.91 66.60 36.06
C THR A 341 6.90 67.03 37.52
N LYS A 342 7.84 67.90 37.91
CA LYS A 342 7.76 68.63 39.19
C LYS A 342 6.54 69.53 39.11
N THR A 343 5.49 69.18 39.87
CA THR A 343 4.40 70.10 40.19
C THR A 343 4.97 71.27 41.00
N ALA A 344 4.79 72.47 40.47
CA ALA A 344 5.24 73.74 41.05
C ALA A 344 4.31 74.22 42.16
#